data_AF-A0A5B0SEZ9-F1
#
_entry.id   AF-A0A5B0SEZ9-F1
#
_cell.length_a   1.000
_cell.length_b   1.000
_cell.length_c   1.000
_cell.angle_alpha   90.00
_cell.angle_beta   90.00
_cell.angle_gamma   90.00
#
_symmetry.space_group_name_H-M   'P 1'
#
loop_
_entity.id
_entity.type
_entity.pdbx_description
1 polymer ?
#
loop_
_entity_poly.entity_id
_entity_poly.type
_entity_poly.pdbx_seq_one_letter_code
_entity_poly.pdbx_strand_id
1 'polypeptide(L)'
;MAASTRKNKAAADGSPSKHPEKPAAGVEQDSSDNESSQEDDDQTVPVQVNNACITELKNALDDTMKSYLTSKVGFTQDYFCDDVKLGLGWTSNIIAAGISLAGWHFGWEKTQGYTAYCVGAYMVLSLALTVFTSTVEKKKVFVGTKPSKASGTGPDKVTISTEVKPFDPVYQLQLEYETCKKSGPPKKYQVALKPHFKEFFDVDGILDESRWNNYLDNALKTAISKT
;
A
#
# COMPACT_ATOMS: atom_id res chain seq x y z
N MET A 1 71.23 6.88 21.46
CA MET A 1 69.91 7.41 21.04
C MET A 1 69.85 7.48 19.52
N ALA A 2 68.67 7.22 18.98
CA ALA A 2 68.19 7.45 17.60
C ALA A 2 68.63 6.49 16.48
N ALA A 3 67.60 6.08 15.73
CA ALA A 3 67.51 4.95 14.82
C ALA A 3 67.84 5.30 13.36
N SER A 4 68.17 4.24 12.63
CA SER A 4 68.58 4.20 11.23
C SER A 4 67.38 4.22 10.28
N THR A 5 67.46 4.97 9.19
CA THR A 5 66.54 4.84 8.04
C THR A 5 67.36 5.03 6.77
N ARG A 6 67.47 3.98 5.95
CA ARG A 6 68.08 4.02 4.61
C ARG A 6 66.98 3.98 3.55
N LYS A 7 66.93 5.05 2.75
CA LYS A 7 66.17 5.24 1.52
C LYS A 7 67.07 4.93 0.31
N ASN A 8 66.52 4.32 -0.73
CA ASN A 8 66.96 4.32 -2.14
C ASN A 8 66.04 3.33 -2.92
N LYS A 9 65.64 3.47 -4.19
CA LYS A 9 66.00 4.34 -5.32
C LYS A 9 64.95 4.09 -6.44
N ALA A 10 64.71 5.09 -7.30
CA ALA A 10 63.73 5.11 -8.40
C ALA A 10 64.27 4.55 -9.74
N ALA A 11 63.36 4.19 -10.68
CA ALA A 11 63.19 4.82 -12.02
C ALA A 11 62.46 3.94 -13.08
N ALA A 12 61.53 4.58 -13.83
CA ALA A 12 61.14 4.48 -15.27
C ALA A 12 60.73 3.10 -15.89
N ASP A 13 59.92 2.91 -16.95
CA ASP A 13 59.39 3.71 -18.07
C ASP A 13 58.28 2.87 -18.81
N GLY A 14 57.34 3.51 -19.53
CA GLY A 14 56.69 2.92 -20.72
C GLY A 14 55.26 2.33 -20.63
N SER A 15 54.29 3.04 -21.22
CA SER A 15 53.04 2.50 -21.83
C SER A 15 53.18 2.62 -23.36
N PRO A 16 52.47 1.88 -24.28
CA PRO A 16 51.02 1.59 -24.23
C PRO A 16 50.55 0.25 -24.89
N SER A 17 49.28 -0.16 -24.69
CA SER A 17 48.31 -0.54 -25.76
C SER A 17 47.21 -1.57 -25.38
N LYS A 18 45.96 -1.18 -25.74
CA LYS A 18 44.77 -1.94 -26.19
C LYS A 18 43.74 -2.53 -25.19
N HIS A 19 42.63 -1.77 -25.05
CA HIS A 19 41.19 -2.12 -25.25
C HIS A 19 40.54 -3.29 -24.44
N PRO A 20 39.23 -3.24 -24.15
CA PRO A 20 38.57 -2.58 -23.02
C PRO A 20 37.79 -3.60 -22.16
N GLU A 21 37.66 -3.32 -20.87
CA GLU A 21 36.78 -4.09 -19.99
C GLU A 21 35.33 -3.59 -20.15
N LYS A 22 34.43 -4.48 -20.59
CA LYS A 22 32.98 -4.36 -20.47
C LYS A 22 32.49 -5.59 -19.72
N PRO A 23 31.97 -5.47 -18.49
CA PRO A 23 31.08 -6.48 -17.95
C PRO A 23 29.67 -6.20 -18.46
N ALA A 24 29.14 -7.16 -19.20
CA ALA A 24 27.75 -7.20 -19.61
C ALA A 24 26.87 -7.44 -18.36
N ALA A 25 25.81 -6.64 -18.24
CA ALA A 25 24.67 -6.94 -17.39
C ALA A 25 23.98 -8.20 -17.93
N GLY A 26 24.11 -9.30 -17.19
CA GLY A 26 23.26 -10.47 -17.30
C GLY A 26 22.10 -10.30 -16.32
N VAL A 27 20.91 -10.10 -16.87
CA VAL A 27 19.65 -10.16 -16.14
C VAL A 27 19.30 -11.65 -15.99
N GLU A 28 19.50 -12.20 -14.79
CA GLU A 28 18.86 -13.46 -14.40
C GLU A 28 17.47 -13.11 -13.85
N GLN A 29 16.44 -13.33 -14.68
CA GLN A 29 15.07 -13.51 -14.23
C GLN A 29 14.91 -15.00 -13.91
N ASP A 30 14.98 -15.35 -12.62
CA ASP A 30 14.47 -16.62 -12.14
C ASP A 30 13.00 -16.43 -11.73
N SER A 31 12.15 -16.93 -12.60
CA SER A 31 10.75 -17.22 -12.38
C SER A 31 10.62 -18.37 -11.38
N SER A 32 9.97 -18.10 -10.25
CA SER A 32 9.38 -19.15 -9.42
C SER A 32 7.97 -18.71 -9.04
N ASP A 33 7.01 -19.12 -9.86
CA ASP A 33 5.62 -19.31 -9.48
C ASP A 33 5.58 -20.24 -8.26
N ASN A 34 5.14 -19.74 -7.11
CA ASN A 34 4.77 -20.59 -5.98
C ASN A 34 3.26 -20.51 -5.78
N GLU A 35 2.55 -21.25 -6.62
CA GLU A 35 1.21 -21.73 -6.32
C GLU A 35 1.38 -22.97 -5.42
N SER A 36 1.07 -22.84 -4.13
CA SER A 36 0.95 -23.97 -3.23
C SER A 36 -0.28 -23.81 -2.36
N SER A 37 -1.35 -24.49 -2.75
CA SER A 37 -2.46 -24.88 -1.90
C SER A 37 -1.94 -25.65 -0.69
N GLN A 38 -2.18 -25.15 0.52
CA GLN A 38 -2.06 -25.92 1.75
C GLN A 38 -3.26 -25.64 2.66
N GLU A 39 -4.00 -26.71 2.92
CA GLU A 39 -5.03 -26.82 3.96
C GLU A 39 -4.36 -26.94 5.34
N ASP A 40 -4.99 -26.31 6.34
CA ASP A 40 -4.95 -26.52 7.79
C ASP A 40 -3.61 -26.88 8.49
N ASP A 41 -2.93 -25.86 9.04
CA ASP A 41 -2.46 -25.85 10.44
C ASP A 41 -2.25 -24.38 10.91
N ASP A 42 -3.01 -23.98 11.93
CA ASP A 42 -3.09 -22.63 12.50
C ASP A 42 -1.82 -22.30 13.31
N GLN A 43 -0.77 -21.86 12.61
CA GLN A 43 0.36 -21.19 13.25
C GLN A 43 0.51 -19.79 12.64
N THR A 44 -0.31 -18.86 13.11
CA THR A 44 -0.08 -17.44 12.84
C THR A 44 1.25 -17.05 13.48
N VAL A 45 2.22 -16.65 12.67
CA VAL A 45 3.39 -15.93 13.19
C VAL A 45 2.84 -14.73 13.97
N PRO A 46 3.12 -14.61 15.29
CA PRO A 46 2.54 -13.54 16.08
C PRO A 46 2.98 -12.22 15.46
N VAL A 47 2.00 -11.41 15.04
CA VAL A 47 2.27 -10.07 14.51
C VAL A 47 2.80 -9.23 15.67
N GLN A 48 4.12 -9.21 15.81
CA GLN A 48 4.83 -8.43 16.81
C GLN A 48 5.13 -7.05 16.23
N VAL A 49 4.64 -6.02 16.88
CA VAL A 49 4.87 -4.62 16.50
C VAL A 49 5.51 -3.83 17.64
N ASN A 50 6.15 -2.71 17.31
CA ASN A 50 6.60 -1.80 18.34
C ASN A 50 5.40 -1.06 18.95
N ASN A 51 5.11 -1.34 20.21
CA ASN A 51 4.05 -0.69 20.98
C ASN A 51 4.17 0.84 21.06
N ALA A 52 5.36 1.41 20.86
CA ALA A 52 5.57 2.85 20.82
C ALA A 52 5.21 3.50 19.47
N CYS A 53 5.10 2.71 18.39
CA CYS A 53 4.89 3.22 17.04
C CYS A 53 3.42 3.09 16.62
N ILE A 54 2.62 4.14 16.85
CA ILE A 54 1.18 4.18 16.52
C ILE A 54 0.88 3.72 15.07
N THR A 55 1.77 4.04 14.13
CA THR A 55 1.64 3.62 12.73
C THR A 55 1.74 2.11 12.56
N GLU A 56 2.65 1.45 13.27
CA GLU A 56 2.79 -0.01 13.21
C GLU A 56 1.59 -0.72 13.84
N LEU A 57 1.08 -0.22 14.98
CA LEU A 57 -0.14 -0.77 15.59
C LEU A 57 -1.34 -0.63 14.65
N LYS A 58 -1.47 0.52 13.98
CA LYS A 58 -2.52 0.73 12.99
C LYS A 58 -2.38 -0.26 11.83
N ASN A 59 -1.18 -0.39 11.26
CA ASN A 59 -0.96 -1.25 10.10
C ASN A 59 -1.22 -2.72 10.44
N ALA A 60 -0.77 -3.19 11.61
CA ALA A 60 -1.06 -4.55 12.07
C ALA A 60 -2.56 -4.82 12.21
N LEU A 61 -3.31 -3.92 12.84
CA LEU A 61 -4.77 -4.06 12.93
C LEU A 61 -5.43 -4.04 11.55
N ASP A 62 -5.02 -3.13 10.67
CA ASP A 62 -5.56 -3.01 9.31
C ASP A 62 -5.28 -4.28 8.48
N ASP A 63 -4.10 -4.89 8.61
CA ASP A 63 -3.72 -6.10 7.87
C ASP A 63 -4.41 -7.35 8.39
N THR A 64 -4.48 -7.54 9.72
CA THR A 64 -5.27 -8.63 10.33
C THR A 64 -6.76 -8.48 10.00
N MET A 65 -7.28 -7.25 10.00
CA MET A 65 -8.66 -6.98 9.60
C MET A 65 -8.93 -7.35 8.15
N LYS A 66 -8.06 -6.97 7.21
CA LYS A 66 -8.20 -7.35 5.79
C LYS A 66 -8.16 -8.87 5.63
N SER A 67 -7.18 -9.53 6.26
CA SER A 67 -7.06 -10.99 6.25
C SER A 67 -8.32 -11.67 6.80
N TYR A 68 -8.88 -11.17 7.91
CA TYR A 68 -10.12 -11.69 8.48
C TYR A 68 -11.32 -11.52 7.53
N LEU A 69 -11.47 -10.33 6.93
CA LEU A 69 -12.60 -10.04 6.03
C LEU A 69 -12.54 -10.86 4.74
N THR A 70 -11.35 -11.08 4.19
CA THR A 70 -11.16 -11.90 2.98
C THR A 70 -11.29 -13.39 3.29
N SER A 71 -10.59 -13.89 4.32
CA SER A 71 -10.50 -15.32 4.62
C SER A 71 -11.74 -15.87 5.33
N LYS A 72 -12.28 -15.18 6.34
CA LYS A 72 -13.41 -15.68 7.14
C LYS A 72 -14.77 -15.22 6.59
N VAL A 73 -14.85 -13.99 6.09
CA VAL A 73 -16.14 -13.42 5.65
C VAL A 73 -16.35 -13.56 4.14
N GLY A 74 -15.29 -13.77 3.37
CA GLY A 74 -15.34 -14.01 1.91
C GLY A 74 -15.73 -12.77 1.12
N PHE A 75 -15.33 -11.58 1.58
CA PHE A 75 -15.48 -10.36 0.80
C PHE A 75 -14.38 -10.29 -0.28
N THR A 76 -14.77 -9.99 -1.52
CA THR A 76 -13.82 -9.66 -2.58
C THR A 76 -13.48 -8.19 -2.44
N GLN A 77 -12.19 -7.88 -2.25
CA GLN A 77 -11.72 -6.51 -2.15
C GLN A 77 -11.77 -5.82 -3.53
N ASP A 78 -12.35 -4.62 -3.58
CA ASP A 78 -12.37 -3.76 -4.75
C ASP A 78 -11.15 -2.83 -4.74
N TYR A 79 -10.24 -2.99 -5.70
CA TYR A 79 -9.01 -2.20 -5.82
C TYR A 79 -9.13 -0.98 -6.74
N PHE A 80 -10.35 -0.61 -7.13
CA PHE A 80 -10.58 0.44 -8.13
C PHE A 80 -9.92 1.79 -7.78
N CYS A 81 -9.92 2.18 -6.50
CA CYS A 81 -9.29 3.44 -6.09
C CYS A 81 -7.77 3.38 -6.23
N ASP A 82 -7.17 2.24 -5.90
CA ASP A 82 -5.73 2.00 -6.04
C ASP A 82 -5.32 1.91 -7.51
N ASP A 83 -6.11 1.23 -8.35
CA ASP A 83 -5.88 1.14 -9.79
C ASP A 83 -5.89 2.52 -10.47
N VAL A 84 -6.79 3.41 -10.05
CA VAL A 84 -6.83 4.79 -10.57
C VAL A 84 -5.57 5.56 -10.17
N LYS A 85 -5.12 5.46 -8.91
CA LYS A 85 -3.87 6.10 -8.47
C LYS A 85 -2.66 5.56 -9.24
N LEU A 86 -2.62 4.24 -9.41
CA LEU A 86 -1.58 3.56 -10.15
C LEU A 86 -1.57 4.10 -11.59
N GLY A 87 -2.71 4.08 -12.28
CA GLY A 87 -2.85 4.61 -13.64
C GLY A 87 -2.39 6.07 -13.77
N LEU A 88 -2.78 6.94 -12.84
CA LEU A 88 -2.35 8.35 -12.80
C LEU A 88 -0.82 8.48 -12.62
N GLY A 89 -0.24 7.74 -11.68
CA GLY A 89 1.21 7.75 -11.42
C GLY A 89 2.03 7.23 -12.59
N TRP A 90 1.63 6.10 -13.18
CA TRP A 90 2.30 5.51 -14.34
C TRP A 90 2.21 6.43 -15.57
N THR A 91 1.06 7.06 -15.80
CA THR A 91 0.90 8.04 -16.89
C THR A 91 1.88 9.20 -16.73
N SER A 92 2.02 9.73 -15.52
CA SER A 92 3.00 10.77 -15.22
C SER A 92 4.44 10.33 -15.50
N ASN A 93 4.80 9.11 -15.10
CA ASN A 93 6.15 8.58 -15.30
C ASN A 93 6.47 8.36 -16.79
N ILE A 94 5.50 7.90 -17.59
CA ILE A 94 5.65 7.73 -19.04
C ILE A 94 5.87 9.08 -19.74
N ILE A 95 5.15 10.12 -19.34
CA ILE A 95 5.33 11.49 -19.86
C ILE A 95 6.74 12.00 -19.53
N ALA A 96 7.18 11.83 -18.28
CA ALA A 96 8.51 12.23 -17.84
C ALA A 96 9.62 11.48 -18.60
N ALA A 97 9.48 10.16 -18.76
CA ALA A 97 10.41 9.34 -19.52
C ALA A 97 10.47 9.76 -20.99
N GLY A 98 9.32 10.02 -21.63
CA GLY A 98 9.26 10.46 -23.03
C GLY A 98 9.95 11.80 -23.25
N ILE A 99 9.80 12.74 -22.33
CA ILE A 99 10.42 14.07 -22.44
C ILE A 99 11.91 14.02 -22.11
N SER A 100 12.31 13.18 -21.17
CA SER A 100 13.73 12.92 -20.89
C SER A 100 14.44 12.29 -22.09
N LEU A 101 13.79 11.34 -22.77
CA LEU A 101 14.30 10.72 -24.00
C LEU A 101 14.35 11.74 -25.16
N ALA A 102 13.33 12.58 -25.31
CA ALA A 102 13.33 13.65 -26.30
C ALA A 102 14.47 14.66 -26.05
N GLY A 103 14.73 14.99 -24.78
CA GLY A 103 15.85 15.84 -24.37
C GLY A 103 17.21 15.25 -24.71
N TRP A 104 17.36 13.93 -24.54
CA TRP A 104 18.56 13.21 -24.95
C TRP A 104 18.75 13.23 -26.48
N HIS A 105 17.66 13.10 -27.25
CA HIS A 105 17.76 12.95 -28.70
C HIS A 105 17.85 14.28 -29.48
N PHE A 106 17.14 15.33 -29.05
CA PHE A 106 17.04 16.62 -29.77
C PHE A 106 17.93 17.74 -29.20
N GLY A 107 18.57 17.51 -28.05
CA GLY A 107 19.40 18.51 -27.38
C GLY A 107 18.58 19.54 -26.56
N TRP A 108 19.28 20.26 -25.69
CA TRP A 108 18.68 21.16 -24.68
C TRP A 108 17.96 22.37 -25.28
N GLU A 109 18.51 22.97 -26.35
CA GLU A 109 17.97 24.22 -26.92
C GLU A 109 16.54 24.09 -27.49
N LYS A 110 16.22 22.92 -28.06
CA LYS A 110 14.87 22.63 -28.58
C LYS A 110 13.93 22.11 -27.49
N THR A 111 14.46 21.49 -26.44
CA THR A 111 13.67 20.75 -25.45
C THR A 111 13.26 21.60 -24.24
N GLN A 112 13.91 22.75 -24.00
CA GLN A 112 13.62 23.65 -22.87
C GLN A 112 12.11 23.98 -22.68
N GLY A 113 11.41 24.26 -23.78
CA GLY A 113 9.97 24.59 -23.74
C GLY A 113 9.11 23.36 -23.41
N TYR A 114 9.43 22.21 -24.01
CA TYR A 114 8.73 20.95 -23.76
C TYR A 114 8.92 20.48 -22.31
N THR A 115 10.09 20.69 -21.72
CA THR A 115 10.34 20.42 -20.30
C THR A 115 9.48 21.31 -19.41
N ALA A 116 9.30 22.59 -19.74
CA ALA A 116 8.41 23.47 -18.99
C ALA A 116 6.94 22.98 -19.04
N TYR A 117 6.45 22.56 -20.22
CA TYR A 117 5.12 21.95 -20.34
C TYR A 117 5.02 20.62 -19.58
N CYS A 118 6.08 19.81 -19.53
CA CYS A 118 6.14 18.58 -18.73
C CYS A 118 5.91 18.85 -17.25
N VAL A 119 6.63 19.83 -16.70
CA VAL A 119 6.53 20.19 -15.27
C VAL A 119 5.13 20.74 -14.99
N GLY A 120 4.57 21.54 -15.89
CA GLY A 120 3.19 22.01 -15.79
C GLY A 120 2.17 20.85 -15.78
N ALA A 121 2.31 19.89 -16.68
CA ALA A 121 1.47 18.70 -16.72
C ALA A 121 1.60 17.88 -15.43
N TYR A 122 2.81 17.67 -14.93
CA TYR A 122 3.06 16.99 -13.66
C TYR A 122 2.37 17.67 -12.48
N MET A 123 2.42 19.00 -12.40
CA MET A 123 1.74 19.77 -11.35
C MET A 123 0.22 19.57 -11.41
N VAL A 124 -0.37 19.57 -12.61
CA VAL A 124 -1.80 19.32 -12.81
C VAL A 124 -2.17 17.89 -12.42
N LEU A 125 -1.39 16.89 -12.84
CA LEU A 125 -1.62 15.48 -12.48
C LEU A 125 -1.48 15.26 -10.96
N SER A 126 -0.49 15.89 -10.33
CA SER A 126 -0.28 15.83 -8.87
C SER A 126 -1.43 16.47 -8.10
N LEU A 127 -1.96 17.60 -8.60
CA LEU A 127 -3.14 18.23 -8.02
C LEU A 127 -4.38 17.36 -8.21
N ALA A 128 -4.57 16.78 -9.40
CA ALA A 128 -5.68 15.87 -9.69
C ALA A 128 -5.66 14.64 -8.77
N LEU A 129 -4.49 14.04 -8.57
CA LEU A 129 -4.30 12.92 -7.63
C LEU A 129 -4.65 13.33 -6.19
N THR A 130 -4.23 14.52 -5.77
CA THR A 130 -4.53 15.06 -4.44
C THR A 130 -6.03 15.28 -4.24
N VAL A 131 -6.68 15.90 -5.22
CA VAL A 131 -8.14 16.14 -5.20
C VAL A 131 -8.91 14.82 -5.23
N PHE A 132 -8.48 13.86 -6.05
CA PHE A 132 -9.08 12.53 -6.13
C PHE A 132 -9.01 11.81 -4.78
N THR A 133 -7.81 11.72 -4.20
CA THR A 133 -7.59 11.08 -2.89
C THR A 133 -8.41 11.77 -1.78
N SER A 134 -8.43 13.11 -1.79
CA SER A 134 -9.18 13.89 -0.79
C SER A 134 -10.70 13.79 -0.94
N THR A 135 -11.23 13.61 -2.16
CA THR A 135 -12.68 13.73 -2.42
C THR A 135 -13.36 12.37 -2.56
N VAL A 136 -12.74 11.43 -3.27
CA VAL A 136 -13.34 10.14 -3.66
C VAL A 136 -13.01 9.05 -2.65
N GLU A 137 -11.77 9.05 -2.17
CA GLU A 137 -11.25 7.97 -1.35
C GLU A 137 -11.50 8.17 0.14
N LYS A 138 -11.54 9.42 0.65
CA LYS A 138 -11.91 9.79 2.04
C LYS A 138 -11.62 8.69 3.08
N LYS A 139 -10.36 8.29 3.21
CA LYS A 139 -9.85 7.35 4.24
C LYS A 139 -10.43 5.92 4.17
N LYS A 140 -10.97 5.49 3.02
CA LYS A 140 -11.39 4.11 2.79
C LYS A 140 -10.15 3.21 2.74
N VAL A 141 -10.02 2.34 3.72
CA VAL A 141 -8.91 1.37 3.83
C VAL A 141 -9.30 0.03 3.21
N PHE A 142 -10.61 -0.26 3.14
CA PHE A 142 -11.11 -1.47 2.52
C PHE A 142 -12.48 -1.21 1.92
N VAL A 143 -12.65 -1.62 0.67
CA VAL A 143 -13.97 -1.71 0.02
C VAL A 143 -14.11 -3.15 -0.41
N GLY A 144 -15.13 -3.83 0.10
CA GLY A 144 -15.39 -5.23 -0.21
C GLY A 144 -16.79 -5.39 -0.78
N THR A 145 -16.91 -6.17 -1.84
CA THR A 145 -18.20 -6.56 -2.40
C THR A 145 -18.43 -8.05 -2.18
N LYS A 146 -19.63 -8.42 -1.74
CA LYS A 146 -20.02 -9.82 -1.58
C LYS A 146 -21.30 -10.11 -2.37
N PRO A 147 -21.36 -11.20 -3.16
CA PRO A 147 -22.61 -11.61 -3.77
C PRO A 147 -23.61 -11.98 -2.67
N SER A 148 -24.75 -11.29 -2.64
CA SER A 148 -25.75 -11.48 -1.59
C SER A 148 -26.30 -12.92 -1.64
N LYS A 149 -26.33 -13.60 -0.50
CA LYS A 149 -26.84 -14.97 -0.35
C LYS A 149 -28.36 -15.07 -0.59
N ALA A 150 -29.07 -13.95 -0.58
CA ALA A 150 -30.51 -13.90 -0.80
C ALA A 150 -30.83 -13.82 -2.30
N SER A 151 -31.42 -14.90 -2.84
CA SER A 151 -31.85 -15.06 -4.24
C SER A 151 -32.44 -13.77 -4.83
N GLY A 152 -31.60 -13.05 -5.57
CA GLY A 152 -31.93 -11.88 -6.36
C GLY A 152 -31.73 -10.50 -5.73
N THR A 153 -31.15 -10.38 -4.54
CA THR A 153 -30.68 -9.07 -4.02
C THR A 153 -29.37 -8.69 -4.73
N GLY A 154 -29.14 -7.40 -4.99
CA GLY A 154 -27.87 -6.93 -5.56
C GLY A 154 -26.68 -7.24 -4.65
N PRO A 155 -25.43 -7.12 -5.12
CA PRO A 155 -24.27 -7.39 -4.28
C PRO A 155 -24.21 -6.43 -3.08
N ASP A 156 -23.89 -6.98 -1.91
CA ASP A 156 -23.75 -6.22 -0.67
C ASP A 156 -22.35 -5.61 -0.63
N LYS A 157 -22.26 -4.33 -0.30
CA LYS A 157 -20.99 -3.57 -0.29
C LYS A 157 -20.65 -3.17 1.15
N VAL A 158 -19.46 -3.56 1.59
CA VAL A 158 -18.87 -3.10 2.85
C VAL A 158 -17.76 -2.10 2.54
N THR A 159 -17.78 -0.96 3.21
CA THR A 159 -16.73 0.06 3.10
C THR A 159 -16.21 0.34 4.50
N ILE A 160 -14.93 0.14 4.71
CA ILE A 160 -14.26 0.34 6.00
C ILE A 160 -13.26 1.47 5.84
N SER A 161 -13.34 2.43 6.75
CA SER A 161 -12.44 3.57 6.84
C SER A 161 -11.80 3.60 8.22
N THR A 162 -10.47 3.72 8.29
CA THR A 162 -9.73 3.68 9.56
C THR A 162 -8.90 4.95 9.70
N GLU A 163 -8.93 5.54 10.89
CA GLU A 163 -8.22 6.77 11.20
C GLU A 163 -7.60 6.69 12.59
N VAL A 164 -6.39 7.23 12.71
CA VAL A 164 -5.72 7.39 13.99
C VAL A 164 -5.19 8.80 14.03
N LYS A 165 -5.44 9.51 15.13
CA LYS A 165 -4.89 10.85 15.31
C LYS A 165 -3.46 10.72 15.82
N PRO A 166 -2.54 11.59 15.39
CA PRO A 166 -1.19 11.59 15.93
C PRO A 166 -1.25 11.81 17.45
N PHE A 167 -0.48 11.02 18.20
CA PHE A 167 -0.39 11.04 19.67
C PHE A 167 -1.66 10.62 20.44
N ASP A 168 -2.70 10.16 19.74
CA ASP A 168 -3.91 9.64 20.36
C ASP A 168 -3.99 8.13 20.12
N PRO A 169 -3.91 7.28 21.18
CA PRO A 169 -3.89 5.84 21.04
C PRO A 169 -5.31 5.24 20.87
N VAL A 170 -6.21 5.98 20.22
CA VAL A 170 -7.56 5.55 19.86
C VAL A 170 -7.62 5.24 18.38
N TYR A 171 -7.97 4.00 18.06
CA TYR A 171 -8.20 3.54 16.71
C TYR A 171 -9.65 3.89 16.31
N GLN A 172 -9.84 4.77 15.34
CA GLN A 172 -11.17 5.15 14.85
C GLN A 172 -11.51 4.33 13.61
N LEU A 173 -12.41 3.36 13.78
CA LEU A 173 -12.89 2.47 12.73
C LEU A 173 -14.30 2.88 12.33
N GLN A 174 -14.53 3.20 11.07
CA GLN A 174 -15.85 3.45 10.51
C GLN A 174 -16.19 2.34 9.53
N LEU A 175 -17.22 1.57 9.85
CA LEU A 175 -17.74 0.51 9.00
C LEU A 175 -19.07 0.98 8.40
N GLU A 176 -19.12 1.07 7.08
CA GLU A 176 -20.33 1.34 6.31
C GLU A 176 -20.76 0.06 5.59
N TYR A 177 -22.00 -0.37 5.83
CA TYR A 177 -22.61 -1.50 5.14
C TYR A 177 -23.76 -1.01 4.27
N GLU A 178 -23.73 -1.35 2.98
CA GLU A 178 -24.71 -0.98 1.99
C GLU A 178 -25.33 -2.24 1.36
N THR A 179 -26.67 -2.35 1.45
CA THR A 179 -27.43 -3.45 0.80
C THR A 179 -28.27 -2.91 -0.34
N CYS A 180 -28.25 -3.61 -1.47
CA CYS A 180 -29.04 -3.27 -2.66
C CYS A 180 -30.28 -4.17 -2.77
N LYS A 181 -31.44 -3.73 -2.27
CA LYS A 181 -32.71 -4.48 -2.47
C LYS A 181 -33.21 -4.36 -3.91
N LYS A 182 -33.89 -5.40 -4.41
CA LYS A 182 -34.48 -5.48 -5.78
C LYS A 182 -35.37 -4.31 -6.18
N SER A 183 -35.95 -3.59 -5.21
CA SER A 183 -36.81 -2.43 -5.46
C SER A 183 -36.70 -1.48 -4.28
N GLY A 184 -35.98 -0.37 -4.48
CA GLY A 184 -35.81 0.70 -3.48
C GLY A 184 -34.39 1.29 -3.46
N PRO A 185 -34.21 2.48 -2.85
CA PRO A 185 -32.90 3.08 -2.66
C PRO A 185 -32.00 2.21 -1.75
N PRO A 186 -30.68 2.18 -1.98
CA PRO A 186 -29.76 1.39 -1.18
C PRO A 186 -29.79 1.87 0.28
N LYS A 187 -29.93 0.93 1.21
CA LYS A 187 -29.86 1.25 2.63
C LYS A 187 -28.41 1.20 3.08
N LYS A 188 -27.94 2.32 3.64
CA LYS A 188 -26.60 2.46 4.20
C LYS A 188 -26.71 2.50 5.72
N TYR A 189 -25.88 1.73 6.40
CA TYR A 189 -25.73 1.81 7.83
C TYR A 189 -24.26 2.01 8.19
N GLN A 190 -23.99 2.97 9.07
CA GLN A 190 -22.64 3.35 9.49
C GLN A 190 -22.46 3.06 10.98
N VAL A 191 -21.38 2.36 11.32
CA VAL A 191 -20.94 2.11 12.70
C VAL A 191 -19.57 2.76 12.88
N ALA A 192 -19.47 3.68 13.83
CA ALA A 192 -18.19 4.26 14.24
C ALA A 192 -17.74 3.63 15.57
N LEU A 193 -16.62 2.94 15.54
CA LEU A 193 -15.98 2.29 16.68
C LEU A 193 -14.71 3.07 17.02
N LYS A 194 -14.43 3.19 18.32
CA LYS A 194 -13.27 3.92 18.84
C LYS A 194 -12.54 3.11 19.91
N PRO A 195 -12.11 1.87 19.64
CA PRO A 195 -11.38 1.09 20.62
C PRO A 195 -9.97 1.66 20.86
N HIS A 196 -9.46 1.47 22.08
CA HIS A 196 -8.09 1.84 22.42
C HIS A 196 -7.15 0.70 22.04
N PHE A 197 -5.96 1.00 21.50
CA PHE A 197 -4.97 -0.02 21.14
C PHE A 197 -4.59 -0.98 22.29
N LYS A 198 -4.62 -0.52 23.54
CA LYS A 198 -4.31 -1.34 24.73
C LYS A 198 -5.26 -2.52 24.93
N GLU A 199 -6.42 -2.51 24.28
CA GLU A 199 -7.38 -3.61 24.39
C GLU A 199 -6.99 -4.81 23.52
N PHE A 200 -6.15 -4.61 22.50
CA PHE A 200 -5.79 -5.63 21.52
C PHE A 200 -4.31 -5.98 21.50
N PHE A 201 -3.44 -5.12 22.02
CA PHE A 201 -2.00 -5.35 22.06
C PHE A 201 -1.53 -5.68 23.48
N ASP A 202 -0.70 -6.72 23.60
CA ASP A 202 0.00 -7.07 24.84
C ASP A 202 1.24 -6.20 25.05
N VAL A 203 1.85 -6.28 26.24
CA VAL A 203 3.05 -5.53 26.65
C VAL A 203 4.24 -5.78 25.71
N ASP A 204 4.34 -7.01 25.18
CA ASP A 204 5.37 -7.43 24.23
C ASP A 204 5.10 -7.01 22.78
N GLY A 205 3.94 -6.38 22.53
CA GLY A 205 3.54 -5.89 21.21
C GLY A 205 2.92 -6.96 20.30
N ILE A 206 2.45 -8.05 20.90
CA ILE A 206 1.74 -9.12 20.21
C ILE A 206 0.25 -8.74 20.12
N LEU A 207 -0.32 -8.89 18.93
CA LEU A 207 -1.74 -8.68 18.67
C LEU A 207 -2.57 -9.91 19.10
N ASP A 208 -3.60 -9.69 19.93
CA ASP A 208 -4.63 -10.69 20.22
C ASP A 208 -5.67 -10.73 19.07
N GLU A 209 -5.37 -11.56 18.07
CA GLU A 209 -6.22 -11.72 16.89
C GLU A 209 -7.62 -12.24 17.24
N SER A 210 -7.75 -13.10 18.23
CA SER A 210 -9.04 -13.68 18.62
C SER A 210 -9.97 -12.60 19.16
N ARG A 211 -9.47 -11.75 20.06
CA ARG A 211 -10.25 -10.64 20.62
C ARG A 211 -10.63 -9.62 19.54
N TRP A 212 -9.71 -9.32 18.63
CA TRP A 212 -9.96 -8.43 17.50
C TRP A 212 -11.05 -8.98 16.56
N ASN A 213 -10.96 -10.25 16.19
CA ASN A 213 -11.90 -10.90 15.29
C ASN A 213 -13.32 -10.96 15.88
N ASN A 214 -13.45 -11.26 17.18
CA ASN A 214 -14.74 -11.22 17.88
C ASN A 214 -15.34 -9.82 17.92
N TYR A 215 -14.51 -8.78 18.10
CA TYR A 215 -14.96 -7.39 18.09
C TYR A 215 -15.50 -6.99 16.70
N LEU A 216 -14.81 -7.37 15.63
CA LEU A 216 -15.25 -7.16 14.25
C LEU A 216 -16.55 -7.92 13.92
N ASP A 217 -16.68 -9.17 14.35
CA ASP A 217 -17.88 -9.96 14.14
C ASP A 217 -19.12 -9.33 14.83
N ASN A 218 -18.95 -8.84 16.06
CA ASN A 218 -20.03 -8.14 16.76
C ASN A 218 -20.46 -6.85 16.03
N ALA A 219 -19.49 -6.08 15.54
CA ALA A 219 -19.73 -4.88 14.76
C ALA A 219 -20.46 -5.18 13.45
N LEU A 220 -20.02 -6.21 12.72
CA LEU A 220 -20.65 -6.67 11.48
C LEU A 220 -22.08 -7.14 11.71
N LYS A 221 -22.32 -7.97 12.74
CA LYS A 221 -23.68 -8.42 13.11
C LYS A 221 -24.59 -7.26 13.45
N THR A 222 -24.09 -6.27 14.19
CA THR A 222 -24.83 -5.05 14.52
C THR A 222 -25.16 -4.25 13.26
N ALA A 223 -24.22 -4.16 12.32
CA ALA A 223 -24.42 -3.44 11.07
C ALA A 223 -25.45 -4.11 10.15
N ILE A 224 -25.33 -5.43 9.99
CA ILE A 224 -26.26 -6.24 9.19
C ILE A 224 -27.66 -6.20 9.82
N SER A 225 -27.78 -6.34 11.14
CA SER A 225 -29.08 -6.34 11.82
C SER A 225 -29.86 -5.02 11.68
N LYS A 226 -29.17 -3.90 11.45
CA LYS A 226 -29.79 -2.57 11.36
C LYS A 226 -30.11 -2.13 9.94
N THR A 227 -29.79 -2.95 8.93
CA THR A 227 -30.01 -2.67 7.50
C THR A 227 -31.30 -3.34 7.00
#